data_AF-A0A0C9XKM4-F1
#
_entry.id   AF-A0A0C9XKM4-F1
#
_cell.length_a   1.000
_cell.length_b   1.000
_cell.length_c   1.000
_cell.angle_alpha   90.00
_cell.angle_beta   90.00
_cell.angle_gamma   90.00
#
_symmetry.space_group_name_H-M   'P 1'
#
loop_
_entity.id
_entity.type
_entity.pdbx_description
1 polymer ?
#
loop_
_entity_poly.entity_id
_entity_poly.type
_entity_poly.pdbx_seq_one_letter_code
_entity_poly.pdbx_strand_id
1 'polypeptide(L)'
;MPSPKVKSQPLHWPKHIQYIIIPCYHQSVTSSARQFIVESPTPAQKITPTRNCKVVIRPITVSSHPACGQYGLFAAQKIPPKACIMDYMGEIHCDDRPESDYDLCLHRFVDGSSIGIDASKMGNEARFINDYRGIAEKPNAIFSDTRDRGGELRVYIWSSQEIKKGDEILVSYGKSWWRTRQEMTNVK
;
A
#
# COMPACT_ATOMS: atom_id res chain seq x y z
N MET A 1 30.92 1.57 15.39
CA MET A 1 29.51 1.84 15.01
C MET A 1 28.86 0.50 14.71
N PRO A 2 27.78 0.07 15.42
CA PRO A 2 27.06 -1.12 14.99
C PRO A 2 26.39 -0.83 13.64
N SER A 3 26.64 -1.68 12.66
CA SER A 3 26.02 -1.62 11.34
C SER A 3 24.50 -1.58 11.50
N PRO A 4 23.77 -0.71 10.77
CA PRO A 4 22.31 -0.72 10.83
C PRO A 4 21.82 -2.12 10.45
N LYS A 5 21.07 -2.77 11.35
CA LYS A 5 20.44 -4.07 11.08
C LYS A 5 19.54 -3.90 9.85
N VAL A 6 20.00 -4.38 8.70
CA VAL A 6 19.17 -4.52 7.50
C VAL A 6 17.99 -5.39 7.92
N LYS A 7 16.76 -4.87 7.87
CA LYS A 7 15.58 -5.70 8.07
C LYS A 7 15.64 -6.81 7.02
N SER A 8 15.73 -8.06 7.48
CA SER A 8 15.62 -9.23 6.61
C SER A 8 14.27 -9.17 5.89
N GLN A 9 14.26 -9.54 4.61
CA GLN A 9 13.04 -9.66 3.83
C GLN A 9 12.02 -10.56 4.57
N PRO A 10 10.72 -10.24 4.51
CA PRO A 10 9.70 -11.06 5.13
C PRO A 10 9.62 -12.44 4.48
N LEU A 11 9.14 -13.43 5.24
CA LEU A 11 8.86 -14.76 4.70
C LEU A 11 7.86 -14.64 3.53
N HIS A 12 8.07 -15.42 2.48
CA HIS A 12 7.29 -15.41 1.23
C HIS A 12 7.42 -14.14 0.39
N TRP A 13 8.42 -13.30 0.63
CA TRP A 13 8.74 -12.20 -0.29
C TRP A 13 9.19 -12.74 -1.66
N PRO A 14 8.69 -12.21 -2.80
CA PRO A 14 9.09 -12.65 -4.12
C PRO A 14 10.53 -12.24 -4.43
N LYS A 15 11.34 -13.17 -4.94
CA LYS A 15 12.78 -12.93 -5.20
C LYS A 15 13.07 -11.84 -6.23
N HIS A 16 12.13 -11.57 -7.14
CA HIS A 16 12.28 -10.59 -8.23
C HIS A 16 11.80 -9.18 -7.84
N ILE A 17 11.27 -9.00 -6.63
CA ILE A 17 10.77 -7.72 -6.13
C ILE A 17 11.74 -7.20 -5.09
N GLN A 18 12.15 -5.94 -5.21
CA GLN A 18 13.03 -5.31 -4.22
C GLN A 18 12.24 -4.95 -2.96
N TYR A 19 12.66 -5.46 -1.80
CA TYR A 19 12.11 -5.02 -0.51
C TYR A 19 12.68 -3.65 -0.13
N ILE A 20 11.81 -2.68 0.12
CA ILE A 20 12.18 -1.32 0.52
C ILE A 20 11.40 -0.90 1.77
N ILE A 21 12.04 -0.08 2.60
CA ILE A 21 11.44 0.54 3.79
C ILE A 21 11.59 2.07 3.79
N ILE A 22 12.15 2.60 2.70
CA ILE A 22 12.37 4.02 2.42
C ILE A 22 11.84 4.25 0.99
N PRO A 23 11.11 5.34 0.74
CA PRO A 23 10.62 5.66 -0.60
C PRO A 23 11.74 5.76 -1.63
N CYS A 24 11.47 5.26 -2.84
CA CYS A 24 12.33 5.45 -4.01
C CYS A 24 11.62 6.37 -5.00
N TYR A 25 12.35 7.29 -5.63
CA TYR A 25 11.78 8.25 -6.57
C TYR A 25 12.24 7.91 -8.00
N HIS A 26 11.29 7.73 -8.90
CA HIS A 26 11.56 7.59 -10.33
C HIS A 26 11.97 8.94 -10.93
N GLN A 27 12.70 8.91 -12.06
CA GLN A 27 13.14 10.10 -12.79
C GLN A 27 11.99 10.99 -13.32
N SER A 28 10.78 10.44 -13.43
CA SER A 28 9.59 11.21 -13.82
C SER A 28 9.14 12.21 -12.75
N VAL A 29 9.56 12.03 -11.49
CA VAL A 29 9.10 12.90 -10.40
C VAL A 29 9.71 14.29 -10.55
N THR A 30 8.86 15.27 -10.81
CA THR A 30 9.27 16.67 -10.98
C THR A 30 9.70 17.28 -9.65
N SER A 31 10.47 18.37 -9.72
CA SER A 31 10.87 19.12 -8.52
C SER A 31 9.65 19.62 -7.71
N SER A 32 8.59 20.08 -8.40
CA SER A 32 7.36 20.54 -7.75
C SER A 32 6.59 19.41 -7.09
N ALA A 33 6.50 18.24 -7.72
CA ALA A 33 5.88 17.06 -7.13
C ALA A 33 6.66 16.58 -5.89
N ARG A 34 8.00 16.52 -6.00
CA ARG A 34 8.85 16.18 -4.87
C ARG A 34 8.70 17.17 -3.71
N GLN A 35 8.69 18.47 -4.03
CA GLN A 35 8.47 19.53 -3.05
C GLN A 35 7.11 19.36 -2.36
N PHE A 36 6.04 19.10 -3.12
CA PHE A 36 4.72 18.82 -2.56
C PHE A 36 4.71 17.62 -1.62
N ILE A 37 5.42 16.54 -1.96
CA ILE A 37 5.53 15.35 -1.09
C ILE A 37 6.24 15.71 0.22
N VAL A 38 7.35 16.44 0.19
CA VAL A 38 8.18 16.68 1.39
C VAL A 38 7.77 17.89 2.22
N GLU A 39 7.18 18.92 1.62
CA GLU A 39 6.86 20.17 2.31
C GLU A 39 5.48 20.14 2.97
N SER A 40 5.45 20.56 4.24
CA SER A 40 4.22 20.68 5.01
C SER A 40 3.76 22.15 5.01
N PRO A 41 2.61 22.51 4.39
CA PRO A 41 2.10 23.88 4.40
C PRO A 41 1.55 24.33 5.77
N THR A 42 1.55 23.45 6.77
CA THR A 42 1.06 23.70 8.14
C THR A 42 1.77 22.75 9.10
N PRO A 43 1.82 23.01 10.42
CA PRO A 43 2.20 22.00 11.40
C PRO A 43 1.09 20.94 11.41
N ALA A 44 1.22 19.93 10.53
CA ALA A 44 0.31 18.82 10.45
C ALA A 44 0.27 18.09 11.81
N GLN A 45 -0.87 17.49 12.16
CA GLN A 45 -0.92 16.55 13.27
C GLN A 45 0.19 15.52 13.07
N LYS A 46 1.23 15.62 13.90
CA LYS A 46 2.43 14.79 13.84
C LYS A 46 2.05 13.39 14.31
N ILE A 47 1.37 12.63 13.46
CA ILE A 47 1.01 11.26 13.78
C ILE A 47 2.30 10.47 13.85
N THR A 48 2.53 9.86 15.00
CA THR A 48 3.50 8.78 15.12
C THR A 48 2.73 7.52 14.80
N PRO A 49 2.82 6.97 13.58
CA PRO A 49 2.27 5.65 13.34
C PRO A 49 2.96 4.69 14.31
N THR A 50 2.21 4.17 15.28
CA THR A 50 2.70 3.15 16.19
C THR A 50 2.84 1.87 15.37
N ARG A 51 4.01 1.66 14.77
CA ARG A 51 4.36 0.51 13.91
C ARG A 51 4.49 -0.82 14.69
N ASN A 52 3.61 -1.06 15.65
CA ASN A 52 3.62 -2.27 16.47
C ASN A 52 2.73 -3.36 15.90
N CYS A 53 2.00 -3.10 14.81
CA CYS A 53 1.22 -4.11 14.10
C CYS A 53 2.16 -5.13 13.45
N LYS A 54 2.01 -6.41 13.85
CA LYS A 54 2.73 -7.51 13.21
C LYS A 54 1.87 -8.10 12.12
N VAL A 55 2.43 -8.20 10.91
CA VAL A 55 1.78 -8.79 9.74
C VAL A 55 2.63 -9.91 9.17
N VAL A 56 2.02 -10.81 8.42
CA VAL A 56 2.69 -11.92 7.71
C VAL A 56 2.07 -12.10 6.33
N ILE A 57 2.91 -12.43 5.35
CA ILE A 57 2.50 -12.79 4.00
C ILE A 57 2.19 -14.30 3.98
N ARG A 58 1.03 -14.70 3.46
CA ARG A 58 0.65 -16.11 3.35
C ARG A 58 0.10 -16.45 1.96
N PRO A 59 0.37 -17.66 1.46
CA PRO A 59 -0.28 -18.14 0.24
C PRO A 59 -1.78 -18.29 0.46
N ILE A 60 -2.56 -18.01 -0.57
CA ILE A 60 -4.01 -18.15 -0.59
C ILE A 60 -4.36 -19.42 -1.35
N THR A 61 -4.85 -20.43 -0.63
CA THR A 61 -5.15 -21.76 -1.18
C THR A 61 -6.64 -22.07 -1.22
N VAL A 62 -7.50 -21.16 -0.73
CA VAL A 62 -8.95 -21.33 -0.72
C VAL A 62 -9.49 -21.07 -2.12
N SER A 63 -10.10 -22.08 -2.75
CA SER A 63 -10.54 -22.01 -4.15
C SER A 63 -11.61 -20.94 -4.43
N SER A 64 -12.43 -20.59 -3.43
CA SER A 64 -13.44 -19.54 -3.57
C SER A 64 -12.86 -18.13 -3.46
N HIS A 65 -11.59 -17.99 -3.05
CA HIS A 65 -10.95 -16.70 -2.89
C HIS A 65 -10.54 -16.14 -4.27
N PRO A 66 -10.87 -14.87 -4.61
CA PRO A 66 -10.52 -14.28 -5.92
C PRO A 66 -9.02 -14.32 -6.24
N ALA A 67 -8.17 -14.14 -5.22
CA ALA A 67 -6.71 -14.27 -5.31
C ALA A 67 -6.17 -15.69 -5.04
N CYS A 68 -6.97 -16.76 -5.25
CA CYS A 68 -6.49 -18.14 -5.09
C CYS A 68 -5.26 -18.41 -5.97
N GLY A 69 -4.22 -19.02 -5.38
CA GLY A 69 -2.92 -19.23 -6.02
C GLY A 69 -1.95 -18.06 -5.89
N GLN A 70 -2.40 -16.93 -5.33
CA GLN A 70 -1.56 -15.77 -5.01
C GLN A 70 -1.28 -15.70 -3.50
N TYR A 71 -0.98 -14.51 -2.99
CA TYR A 71 -0.65 -14.25 -1.59
C TYR A 71 -1.54 -13.14 -1.03
N GLY A 72 -1.75 -13.17 0.29
CA GLY A 72 -2.44 -12.13 1.04
C GLY A 72 -1.63 -11.64 2.22
N LEU A 73 -2.00 -10.48 2.75
CA LEU A 73 -1.45 -9.92 3.97
C LEU A 73 -2.34 -10.23 5.17
N PHE A 74 -1.79 -10.87 6.20
CA PHE A 74 -2.54 -11.34 7.35
C PHE A 74 -2.03 -10.73 8.65
N ALA A 75 -2.93 -10.49 9.59
CA ALA A 75 -2.59 -10.03 10.92
C ALA A 75 -1.89 -11.16 11.72
N ALA A 76 -0.66 -10.92 12.19
CA ALA A 76 0.07 -11.89 13.01
C ALA A 76 -0.25 -11.76 14.52
N GLN A 77 -0.99 -10.72 14.88
CA GLN A 77 -1.55 -10.46 16.21
C GLN A 77 -2.88 -9.71 16.07
N LYS A 78 -3.63 -9.55 17.16
CA LYS A 78 -4.81 -8.68 17.18
C LYS A 78 -4.41 -7.22 16.86
N ILE A 79 -5.12 -6.58 15.94
CA ILE A 79 -4.96 -5.17 15.58
C ILE A 79 -6.23 -4.43 16.05
N PRO A 80 -6.12 -3.47 16.99
CA PRO A 80 -7.25 -2.66 17.42
C PRO A 80 -7.83 -1.82 16.28
N PRO A 81 -9.09 -1.35 16.36
CA PRO A 81 -9.63 -0.36 15.45
C PRO A 81 -8.80 0.95 15.44
N LYS A 82 -8.74 1.64 14.29
CA LYS A 82 -8.04 2.92 14.10
C LYS A 82 -6.53 2.84 14.40
N ALA A 83 -5.94 1.66 14.28
CA ALA A 83 -4.51 1.47 14.42
C ALA A 83 -3.83 1.63 13.06
N CYS A 84 -2.69 2.32 13.03
CA CYS A 84 -1.84 2.35 11.85
C CYS A 84 -1.15 0.99 11.69
N ILE A 85 -1.38 0.33 10.57
CA ILE A 85 -0.79 -0.98 10.25
C ILE A 85 0.61 -0.77 9.68
N MET A 86 0.71 -0.07 8.56
CA MET A 86 1.96 0.33 7.89
C MET A 86 1.71 1.36 6.79
N ASP A 87 2.77 1.92 6.22
CA ASP A 87 2.73 2.68 4.96
C ASP A 87 2.74 1.74 3.74
N TYR A 88 2.14 2.17 2.64
CA TYR A 88 2.25 1.52 1.35
C TYR A 88 3.54 2.00 0.67
N MET A 89 4.45 1.07 0.35
CA MET A 89 5.74 1.39 -0.25
C MET A 89 5.82 0.89 -1.68
N GLY A 90 6.42 1.71 -2.54
CA GLY A 90 6.71 1.43 -3.95
C GLY A 90 7.63 2.50 -4.52
N GLU A 91 7.82 2.48 -5.84
CA GLU A 91 8.47 3.54 -6.59
C GLU A 91 7.51 4.72 -6.74
N ILE A 92 7.89 5.91 -6.28
CA ILE A 92 7.13 7.14 -6.48
C ILE A 92 7.38 7.63 -7.90
N HIS A 93 6.31 7.91 -8.64
CA HIS A 93 6.39 8.36 -10.04
C HIS A 93 5.33 9.43 -10.37
N CYS A 94 5.47 10.03 -11.55
CA CYS A 94 4.54 11.02 -12.10
C CYS A 94 4.16 10.73 -13.57
N ASP A 95 4.50 9.54 -14.06
CA ASP A 95 4.10 9.02 -15.37
C ASP A 95 2.92 8.05 -15.24
N ASP A 96 2.28 7.73 -16.36
CA ASP A 96 1.19 6.76 -16.38
C ASP A 96 1.72 5.32 -16.35
N ARG A 97 1.12 4.46 -15.51
CA ARG A 97 1.46 3.04 -15.37
C ARG A 97 0.23 2.15 -15.62
N PRO A 98 -0.40 2.20 -16.81
CA PRO A 98 -1.66 1.51 -17.07
C PRO A 98 -1.58 -0.02 -16.91
N GLU A 99 -0.38 -0.58 -17.08
CA GLU A 99 -0.12 -2.02 -16.96
C GLU A 99 0.17 -2.47 -15.52
N SER A 100 0.26 -1.54 -14.55
CA SER A 100 0.54 -1.91 -13.16
C SER A 100 -0.75 -2.18 -12.38
N ASP A 101 -0.87 -3.40 -11.87
CA ASP A 101 -1.87 -3.76 -10.85
C ASP A 101 -1.53 -3.21 -9.45
N TYR A 102 -0.35 -2.61 -9.27
CA TYR A 102 0.23 -2.18 -7.99
C TYR A 102 0.44 -0.66 -7.89
N ASP A 103 -0.11 0.11 -8.83
CA ASP A 103 -0.03 1.57 -8.81
C ASP A 103 -1.18 2.19 -8.00
N LEU A 104 -0.82 2.90 -6.92
CA LEU A 104 -1.73 3.71 -6.11
C LEU A 104 -1.51 5.20 -6.36
N CYS A 105 -2.58 5.92 -6.67
CA CYS A 105 -2.57 7.37 -6.76
C CYS A 105 -2.43 7.99 -5.36
N LEU A 106 -1.30 8.64 -5.07
CA LEU A 106 -1.07 9.42 -3.84
C LEU A 106 -1.71 10.82 -3.92
N HIS A 107 -1.64 11.45 -5.09
CA HIS A 107 -2.22 12.77 -5.30
C HIS A 107 -2.53 13.00 -6.77
N ARG A 108 -3.64 13.69 -7.05
CA ARG A 108 -3.99 14.16 -8.39
C ARG A 108 -4.13 15.67 -8.37
N PHE A 109 -3.30 16.34 -9.17
CA PHE A 109 -3.33 17.78 -9.36
C PHE A 109 -4.47 18.20 -10.27
N VAL A 110 -4.81 19.50 -10.21
CA VAL A 110 -5.90 20.09 -11.00
C VAL A 110 -5.59 20.08 -12.51
N ASP A 111 -4.31 20.13 -12.88
CA ASP A 111 -3.86 20.06 -14.27
C ASP A 111 -3.92 18.65 -14.88
N GLY A 112 -4.41 17.66 -14.10
CA GLY A 112 -4.55 16.27 -14.51
C GLY A 112 -3.34 15.40 -14.19
N SER A 113 -2.17 16.00 -13.90
CA SER A 113 -0.99 15.25 -13.48
C SER A 113 -1.22 14.58 -12.12
N SER A 114 -0.51 13.50 -11.85
CA SER A 114 -0.63 12.76 -10.59
C SER A 114 0.70 12.26 -10.08
N ILE A 115 0.74 12.00 -8.78
CA ILE A 115 1.81 11.29 -8.10
C ILE A 115 1.29 9.90 -7.78
N GLY A 116 1.96 8.88 -8.31
CA GLY A 116 1.68 7.47 -8.05
C GLY A 116 2.72 6.82 -7.14
N ILE A 117 2.37 5.67 -6.58
CA ILE A 117 3.24 4.77 -5.83
C ILE A 117 3.06 3.38 -6.43
N ASP A 118 4.04 2.92 -7.21
CA ASP A 118 3.99 1.64 -7.91
C ASP A 118 4.78 0.56 -7.17
N ALA A 119 4.08 -0.44 -6.64
CA ALA A 119 4.69 -1.57 -5.95
C ALA A 119 4.98 -2.80 -6.84
N SER A 120 4.98 -2.63 -8.17
CA SER A 120 5.18 -3.70 -9.16
C SER A 120 6.58 -4.29 -9.17
N LYS A 121 7.62 -3.49 -8.88
CA LYS A 121 9.04 -3.90 -8.91
C LYS A 121 9.75 -3.76 -7.57
N MET A 122 9.22 -2.94 -6.68
CA MET A 122 9.76 -2.71 -5.33
C MET A 122 8.63 -2.40 -4.36
N GLY A 123 8.78 -2.70 -3.08
CA GLY A 123 7.79 -2.32 -2.08
C GLY A 123 8.03 -2.95 -0.72
N ASN A 124 6.97 -2.96 0.10
CA ASN A 124 6.94 -3.65 1.39
C ASN A 124 5.74 -4.62 1.46
N GLU A 125 5.46 -5.16 2.64
CA GLU A 125 4.38 -6.13 2.87
C GLU A 125 3.00 -5.62 2.44
N ALA A 126 2.75 -4.31 2.43
CA ALA A 126 1.46 -3.71 2.07
C ALA A 126 1.01 -4.03 0.64
N ARG A 127 1.95 -4.36 -0.26
CA ARG A 127 1.63 -4.76 -1.64
C ARG A 127 0.80 -6.05 -1.74
N PHE A 128 0.68 -6.83 -0.65
CA PHE A 128 -0.09 -8.08 -0.59
C PHE A 128 -1.51 -7.89 -0.04
N ILE A 129 -1.94 -6.66 0.20
CA ILE A 129 -3.31 -6.39 0.65
C ILE A 129 -4.28 -6.59 -0.52
N ASN A 130 -5.26 -7.46 -0.34
CA ASN A 130 -6.30 -7.73 -1.34
C ASN A 130 -7.51 -6.80 -1.19
N ASP A 131 -8.28 -6.67 -2.27
CA ASP A 131 -9.61 -6.05 -2.22
C ASP A 131 -10.59 -6.97 -1.49
N TYR A 132 -11.44 -6.42 -0.64
CA TYR A 132 -12.39 -7.20 0.16
C TYR A 132 -13.46 -7.95 -0.65
N ARG A 133 -13.77 -7.53 -1.89
CA ARG A 133 -14.88 -8.08 -2.67
C ARG A 133 -14.64 -9.55 -3.01
N GLY A 134 -15.62 -10.39 -2.71
CA GLY A 134 -15.51 -11.85 -2.87
C GLY A 134 -14.82 -12.57 -1.69
N ILE A 135 -14.38 -11.83 -0.67
CA ILE A 135 -13.72 -12.38 0.52
C ILE A 135 -14.50 -12.05 1.79
N ALA A 136 -14.98 -10.81 1.92
CA ALA A 136 -15.72 -10.31 3.07
C ALA A 136 -16.84 -9.34 2.65
N GLU A 137 -17.77 -9.05 3.58
CA GLU A 137 -18.85 -8.08 3.33
C GLU A 137 -18.35 -6.62 3.22
N LYS A 138 -17.29 -6.28 3.95
CA LYS A 138 -16.69 -4.94 4.00
C LYS A 138 -15.18 -5.01 4.23
N PRO A 139 -14.42 -3.99 3.80
CA PRO A 139 -12.99 -3.92 4.11
C PRO A 139 -12.78 -3.67 5.61
N ASN A 140 -11.73 -4.28 6.17
CA ASN A 140 -11.34 -4.11 7.58
C ASN A 140 -10.16 -3.14 7.75
N ALA A 141 -9.62 -2.61 6.65
CA ALA A 141 -8.63 -1.55 6.61
C ALA A 141 -8.93 -0.52 5.49
N ILE A 142 -8.30 0.65 5.58
CA ILE A 142 -8.42 1.74 4.61
C ILE A 142 -7.05 2.32 4.25
N PHE A 143 -6.92 2.80 3.01
CA PHE A 143 -5.85 3.71 2.63
C PHE A 143 -6.16 5.13 3.11
N SER A 144 -5.14 5.85 3.58
CA SER A 144 -5.26 7.24 4.01
C SER A 144 -3.97 7.99 3.69
N ASP A 145 -4.10 9.08 2.95
CA ASP A 145 -3.00 9.98 2.66
C ASP A 145 -2.73 10.83 3.91
N THR A 146 -1.55 10.66 4.50
CA THR A 146 -1.18 11.33 5.75
C THR A 146 0.27 11.78 5.68
N ARG A 147 0.55 12.99 6.16
CA ARG A 147 1.94 13.45 6.34
C ARG A 147 2.53 12.85 7.61
N ASP A 148 3.73 12.28 7.49
CA ASP A 148 4.47 11.76 8.63
C ASP A 148 5.07 12.89 9.50
N ARG A 149 5.82 12.53 10.56
CA ARG A 149 6.46 13.51 11.44
C ARG A 149 7.50 14.38 10.73
N GLY A 150 8.09 13.89 9.64
CA GLY A 150 9.01 14.63 8.78
C GLY A 150 8.31 15.53 7.77
N GLY A 151 6.97 15.49 7.72
CA GLY A 151 6.17 16.24 6.75
C GLY A 151 5.94 15.51 5.44
N GLU A 152 6.50 14.30 5.26
CA GLU A 152 6.40 13.57 4.01
C GLU A 152 4.99 12.99 3.83
N LEU A 153 4.32 13.34 2.73
CA LEU A 153 3.03 12.78 2.37
C LEU A 153 3.19 11.31 1.95
N ARG A 154 2.45 10.41 2.60
CA ARG A 154 2.46 8.98 2.30
C ARG A 154 1.06 8.40 2.34
N VAL A 155 0.87 7.26 1.67
CA VAL A 155 -0.31 6.42 1.87
C VAL A 155 -0.08 5.49 3.05
N TYR A 156 -0.90 5.61 4.08
CA TYR A 156 -0.92 4.69 5.23
C TYR A 156 -2.15 3.78 5.20
N ILE A 157 -1.97 2.57 5.74
CA ILE A 157 -3.03 1.60 5.95
C ILE A 157 -3.46 1.68 7.41
N TRP A 158 -4.74 1.92 7.63
CA TRP A 158 -5.35 2.01 8.96
C TRP A 158 -6.45 0.97 9.10
N SER A 159 -6.53 0.30 10.25
CA SER A 159 -7.64 -0.59 10.55
C SER A 159 -8.95 0.21 10.71
N SER A 160 -10.01 -0.19 10.02
CA SER A 160 -11.34 0.41 10.15
C SER A 160 -12.15 -0.21 11.31
N GLN A 161 -11.76 -1.42 11.70
CA GLN A 161 -12.36 -2.21 12.78
C GLN A 161 -11.28 -3.07 13.44
N GLU A 162 -11.65 -3.86 14.43
CA GLU A 162 -10.75 -4.85 15.01
C GLU A 162 -10.43 -5.94 13.97
N ILE A 163 -9.16 -6.30 13.85
CA ILE A 163 -8.68 -7.40 13.00
C ILE A 163 -8.06 -8.45 13.94
N LYS A 164 -8.59 -9.68 13.93
CA LYS A 164 -8.09 -10.74 14.81
C LYS A 164 -6.79 -11.30 14.25
N LYS A 165 -6.00 -11.94 15.12
CA LYS A 165 -4.83 -12.70 14.67
C LYS A 165 -5.29 -13.77 13.68
N GLY A 166 -4.66 -13.80 12.51
CA GLY A 166 -4.95 -14.74 11.44
C GLY A 166 -5.94 -14.24 10.40
N ASP A 167 -6.65 -13.15 10.65
CA ASP A 167 -7.54 -12.53 9.66
C ASP A 167 -6.70 -11.88 8.54
N GLU A 168 -7.23 -11.92 7.32
CA GLU A 168 -6.68 -11.18 6.19
C GLU A 168 -6.97 -9.69 6.34
N ILE A 169 -6.01 -8.85 5.97
CA ILE A 169 -6.14 -7.41 5.93
C ILE A 169 -6.64 -7.04 4.53
N LEU A 170 -7.82 -6.44 4.47
CA LEU A 170 -8.57 -6.18 3.26
C LEU A 170 -8.95 -4.71 3.17
N VAL A 171 -8.73 -4.13 2.00
CA VAL A 171 -9.08 -2.73 1.67
C VAL A 171 -10.09 -2.71 0.53
N SER A 172 -10.54 -1.53 0.14
CA SER A 172 -11.22 -1.34 -1.16
C SER A 172 -10.24 -0.69 -2.12
N TYR A 173 -9.95 -1.33 -3.26
CA TYR A 173 -9.17 -0.77 -4.37
C TYR A 173 -9.88 0.40 -5.06
N GLY A 174 -11.18 0.54 -4.84
CA GLY A 174 -11.98 1.65 -5.36
C GLY A 174 -12.71 1.29 -6.65
N LYS A 175 -13.77 2.03 -6.94
CA LYS A 175 -14.69 1.73 -8.06
C LYS A 175 -14.03 1.90 -9.43
N SER A 176 -13.14 2.89 -9.58
CA SER A 176 -12.42 3.15 -10.84
C SER A 176 -11.52 1.97 -11.23
N TRP A 177 -10.78 1.41 -10.27
CA TRP A 177 -9.89 0.28 -10.49
C TRP A 177 -10.63 -0.95 -11.06
N TRP A 178 -11.84 -1.23 -10.56
CA TRP A 178 -12.67 -2.35 -11.02
C TRP A 178 -13.31 -2.11 -12.39
N ARG A 179 -13.72 -0.88 -12.70
CA ARG A 179 -14.32 -0.54 -14.02
C ARG A 179 -13.36 -0.82 -15.17
N THR A 180 -12.11 -0.37 -15.04
CA THR A 180 -11.08 -0.57 -16.08
C THR A 180 -10.87 -2.05 -16.40
N ARG A 181 -10.90 -2.93 -15.39
CA ARG A 181 -10.71 -4.38 -15.59
C ARG A 181 -11.96 -5.10 -16.11
N GLN A 182 -13.16 -4.64 -15.77
CA GLN A 182 -14.40 -5.15 -16.37
C GLN A 182 -14.50 -4.80 -17.85
N GLU A 183 -14.04 -3.62 -18.24
CA GLU A 183 -13.96 -3.20 -19.64
C GLU A 183 -12.92 -4.05 -20.40
N MET A 184 -11.74 -4.31 -19.82
CA MET A 184 -10.73 -5.18 -20.43
C MET A 184 -11.19 -6.63 -20.61
N THR A 185 -12.04 -7.17 -19.73
CA THR A 185 -12.60 -8.53 -19.88
C THR A 185 -13.65 -8.63 -20.97
N ASN A 186 -14.33 -7.53 -21.31
CA ASN A 186 -15.40 -7.49 -22.31
C ASN A 186 -14.89 -7.22 -23.74
N VAL A 187 -13.58 -7.03 -23.91
CA VAL A 187 -12.93 -6.73 -25.21
C VAL A 187 -12.11 -7.93 -25.73
N LYS A 188 -12.26 -9.11 -25.12
CA LYS A 188 -11.68 -10.38 -25.57
C LYS A 188 -12.77 -11.37 -25.97
#